data_AF-J0N9Q1-F1
#
_entry.id   AF-J0N9Q1-F1
#
_cell.length_a   1.000
_cell.length_b   1.000
_cell.length_c   1.000
_cell.angle_alpha   90.00
_cell.angle_beta   90.00
_cell.angle_gamma   90.00
#
_symmetry.space_group_name_H-M   'P 1'
#
loop_
_entity.id
_entity.type
_entity.pdbx_description
1 polymer ?
#
loop_
_entity_poly.entity_id
_entity_poly.type
_entity_poly.pdbx_seq_one_letter_code
_entity_poly.pdbx_strand_id
1 'polypeptide(L)' 'MSQNEKAVIQSKLAVYSVCYQEAKKAKDLKRMVRLGTIMNDLKNELSILVD' A
#
# COMPACT_ATOMS: atom_id res chain seq x y z
N MET A 1 -20.14 0.06 -2.92
CA MET A 1 -18.91 0.87 -3.03
C MET A 1 -18.49 0.91 -4.49
N SER A 2 -18.00 2.05 -4.97
CA SER A 2 -17.84 2.35 -6.40
C SER A 2 -16.52 1.81 -6.96
N GLN A 3 -16.47 1.46 -8.25
CA GLN A 3 -15.23 1.09 -8.96
C GLN A 3 -14.09 2.11 -8.76
N ASN A 4 -14.45 3.37 -8.45
CA ASN A 4 -13.53 4.44 -8.16
C ASN A 4 -12.74 4.22 -6.85
N GLU A 5 -13.37 3.70 -5.80
CA GLU A 5 -12.71 3.42 -4.51
C GLU A 5 -11.64 2.33 -4.68
N LYS A 6 -11.96 1.29 -5.45
CA LYS A 6 -11.01 0.23 -5.83
C LYS A 6 -9.81 0.79 -6.58
N ALA A 7 -10.05 1.63 -7.59
CA ALA A 7 -8.99 2.25 -8.39
C ALA A 7 -8.08 3.16 -7.56
N VAL A 8 -8.66 3.90 -6.60
CA VAL A 8 -7.90 4.74 -5.67
C VAL A 8 -6.98 3.90 -4.78
N ILE A 9 -7.48 2.80 -4.20
CA ILE A 9 -6.67 1.93 -3.33
C ILE A 9 -5.54 1.26 -4.11
N GLN A 10 -5.80 0.80 -5.34
CA GLN A 10 -4.77 0.26 -6.22
C GLN A 10 -3.69 1.30 -6.55
N SER A 11 -4.10 2.55 -6.82
CA SER A 11 -3.16 3.65 -7.08
C SER A 11 -2.29 3.95 -5.85
N LYS A 12 -2.88 3.98 -4.64
CA LYS A 12 -2.13 4.14 -3.39
C LYS A 12 -1.13 3.01 -3.18
N LEU A 13 -1.53 1.75 -3.39
CA LEU A 13 -0.64 0.59 -3.28
C LEU A 13 0.57 0.68 -4.21
N ALA A 14 0.38 1.15 -5.44
CA ALA A 14 1.49 1.36 -6.38
C ALA A 14 2.50 2.39 -5.84
N VAL A 15 2.02 3.53 -5.34
CA VAL A 15 2.88 4.58 -4.76
C VAL A 15 3.63 4.09 -3.53
N TYR A 16 2.94 3.40 -2.60
CA TYR A 16 3.59 2.89 -1.39
C TYR A 16 4.58 1.76 -1.68
N SER A 17 4.34 0.94 -2.70
CA SER A 17 5.29 -0.08 -3.15
C SER A 17 6.61 0.56 -3.62
N VAL A 18 6.54 1.63 -4.43
CA VAL A 18 7.74 2.37 -4.85
C VAL A 18 8.45 2.98 -3.63
N CYS A 19 7.71 3.64 -2.74
CA CYS A 19 8.28 4.18 -1.50
C CYS A 19 8.99 3.12 -0.65
N TYR A 20 8.45 1.90 -0.60
CA TYR A 20 9.03 0.79 0.13
C TYR A 20 10.35 0.33 -0.50
N GLN A 21 10.41 0.24 -1.83
CA GLN A 21 11.66 -0.10 -2.52
C GLN A 21 12.73 0.96 -2.30
N GLU A 22 12.39 2.25 -2.30
CA GLU A 22 13.34 3.32 -1.99
C GLU A 22 13.82 3.24 -0.53
N ALA A 23 12.92 2.98 0.42
CA ALA A 23 13.31 2.75 1.81
C ALA A 23 14.24 1.53 1.96
N LYS A 24 13.98 0.47 1.20
CA LYS A 24 14.81 -0.74 1.16
C LYS A 24 16.21 -0.44 0.61
N LYS A 25 16.32 0.32 -0.48
CA LYS A 25 17.61 0.76 -1.04
C LYS A 25 18.40 1.60 -0.04
N ALA A 26 17.72 2.48 0.69
CA ALA A 26 18.30 3.32 1.73
C ALA A 26 18.58 2.58 3.07
N LYS A 27 18.23 1.29 3.17
CA LYS A 27 18.28 0.50 4.43
C LYS A 27 17.51 1.16 5.59
N ASP A 28 16.48 1.94 5.29
CA ASP A 28 15.63 2.60 6.28
C ASP A 28 14.54 1.63 6.78
N LEU A 29 14.93 0.78 7.73
CA LEU A 29 14.06 -0.24 8.31
C LEU A 29 12.81 0.35 8.97
N LYS A 30 12.93 1.51 9.62
CA LYS A 30 11.79 2.16 10.30
C LYS A 30 10.73 2.58 9.28
N ARG A 31 11.16 3.13 8.15
CA ARG A 31 10.25 3.50 7.06
C ARG A 31 9.67 2.27 6.37
N MET A 32 10.45 1.21 6.16
CA MET A 32 9.96 -0.05 5.61
C MET A 32 8.84 -0.65 6.47
N VAL A 33 9.01 -0.70 7.79
CA VAL A 33 7.98 -1.23 8.72
C VAL A 33 6.68 -0.45 8.59
N ARG A 34 6.75 0.90 8.64
CA ARG A 34 5.57 1.76 8.52
C ARG A 34 4.86 1.57 7.18
N LEU A 35 5.61 1.55 6.08
CA LEU A 35 5.06 1.35 4.74
C LEU A 35 4.45 -0.04 4.59
N GLY A 36 5.08 -1.07 5.16
CA GLY A 36 4.56 -2.43 5.17
C GLY A 36 3.20 -2.55 5.87
N THR A 37 3.04 -1.90 7.03
CA THR A 37 1.76 -1.83 7.73
C THR A 37 0.68 -1.18 6.86
N ILE A 38 0.96 0.02 6.32
CA ILE A 38 0.02 0.75 5.46
C ILE A 38 -0.38 -0.10 4.24
N MET A 39 0.57 -0.77 3.60
CA MET A 39 0.29 -1.62 2.45
C MET A 39 -0.57 -2.84 2.80
N ASN A 40 -0.39 -3.43 3.98
CA ASN A 40 -1.24 -4.52 4.44
C ASN A 40 -2.67 -4.04 4.73
N ASP A 41 -2.83 -2.88 5.38
CA ASP A 41 -4.14 -2.30 5.64
C ASP A 41 -4.90 -2.03 4.34
N LEU A 42 -4.22 -1.45 3.34
CA LEU A 42 -4.80 -1.20 2.02
C LEU A 42 -5.18 -2.50 1.27
N LYS A 43 -4.40 -3.58 1.43
CA LYS A 43 -4.76 -4.88 0.85
C LYS A 43 -5.99 -5.49 1.51
N ASN A 44 -6.11 -5.35 2.84
CA ASN A 44 -7.28 -5.79 3.59
C ASN A 44 -8.53 -5.00 3.18
N GLU A 45 -8.39 -3.67 3.03
CA GLU A 45 -9.46 -2.82 2.52
C GLU A 45 -9.87 -3.23 1.09
N LEU A 46 -8.89 -3.53 0.23
CA LEU A 46 -9.15 -4.01 -1.12
C LEU A 46 -9.85 -5.38 -1.15
N SER A 47 -9.52 -6.31 -0.23
CA SER A 47 -10.21 -7.60 -0.16
C SER A 47 -11.67 -7.45 0.26
N ILE A 48 -11.96 -6.54 1.20
CA ILE A 48 -13.34 -6.24 1.63
C ILE A 48 -14.16 -5.61 0.49
N LEU A 49 -13.50 -4.93 -0.45
CA LEU A 49 -14.15 -4.29 -1.60
C LEU A 49 -14.42 -5.24 -2.79
N VAL A 50 -13.85 -6.45 -2.77
CA VAL A 50 -13.99 -7.44 -3.85
C VAL A 50 -15.03 -8.51 -3.52
N ASP A 51 -15.39 -8.66 -2.24
CA ASP A 51 -16.51 -9.47 -1.74
C ASP A 51 -17.83 -8.68 -1.72
#